data_AF-A0A812S573-F1
#
_entry.id   AF-A0A812S573-F1
#
_cell.length_a   1.000
_cell.length_b   1.000
_cell.length_c   1.000
_cell.angle_alpha   90.00
_cell.angle_beta   90.00
_cell.angle_gamma   90.00
#
_symmetry.space_group_name_H-M   'P 1'
#
loop_
_entity.id
_entity.type
_entity.pdbx_description
1 polymer ?
#
loop_
_entity_poly.entity_id
_entity_poly.type
_entity_poly.pdbx_seq_one_letter_code
_entity_poly.pdbx_strand_id
1 'polypeptide(L)'
;MCSLANARASFVKGAPTEVENEIPPWEVIVRRSLDVLNRASATGRSKPFRNLITDRDGTTNNYCDRYASSVQSAYNAAWLSHFARHCVDNAVFITAAPLGGRPSAEGLMELCVAPRGYFVYTGSKGREYYSDATQQLLEAEELPKEQRELVEELHRRILALCQQPGNTKFLGIGSGLQRKFGEVTMARNDPAGTVPEPESRRFMAAVRRVKEELDPDGTGLDLHDTGTDMEIFPRVMGGRPSFDKGDGVQRLDQKLGLHMVEGPNIVCGDTGSDLPMVLAALRLMCGDKMVERWQERLRQEETEQTGEQEEEPDDGEMDEAAKEEAERKAREEEEEEREARVSAGKLAVLFVASPESYSKSPKVADQVRKWCDLSGAHCALLPSPDVLVYTLAKFAEERSGSSVTTCHHGEPVGDPDLERDWTLTSLPHRDSVTSLPELPEPSGGSPSLIPSKAWAP
;
A
#
# COMPACT_ATOMS: atom_id res chain seq x y z
N MET A 1 -18.45 -12.04 14.03
CA MET A 1 -18.83 -13.45 13.77
C MET A 1 -19.57 -13.64 12.44
N CYS A 2 -20.54 -12.80 12.05
CA CYS A 2 -21.18 -12.91 10.72
C CYS A 2 -20.25 -12.64 9.52
N SER A 3 -19.22 -11.79 9.61
CA SER A 3 -18.26 -11.64 8.48
C SER A 3 -17.29 -12.84 8.35
N LEU A 4 -16.92 -13.48 9.46
CA LEU A 4 -16.11 -14.71 9.48
C LEU A 4 -16.87 -15.91 8.88
N ALA A 5 -18.19 -16.00 9.10
CA ALA A 5 -19.02 -16.98 8.41
C ALA A 5 -19.16 -16.67 6.90
N ASN A 6 -19.15 -15.39 6.52
CA ASN A 6 -19.15 -14.96 5.12
C ASN A 6 -17.80 -15.17 4.43
N ALA A 7 -16.66 -15.18 5.13
CA ALA A 7 -15.38 -15.56 4.52
C ALA A 7 -15.43 -16.99 3.95
N ARG A 8 -16.23 -17.88 4.57
CA ARG A 8 -16.54 -19.22 4.05
C ARG A 8 -17.59 -19.19 2.94
N ALA A 9 -18.58 -18.29 2.99
CA ALA A 9 -19.67 -18.22 2.00
C ALA A 9 -19.29 -17.50 0.69
N SER A 10 -18.42 -16.47 0.75
CA SER A 10 -17.83 -15.82 -0.42
C SER A 10 -16.84 -16.74 -1.14
N PHE A 11 -16.21 -17.67 -0.39
CA PHE A 11 -15.35 -18.76 -0.91
C PHE A 11 -16.09 -19.74 -1.83
N VAL A 12 -17.36 -20.02 -1.50
CA VAL A 12 -18.16 -21.12 -2.08
C VAL A 12 -18.72 -20.78 -3.47
N LYS A 13 -18.62 -19.53 -3.95
CA LYS A 13 -19.28 -19.10 -5.19
C LYS A 13 -18.44 -19.11 -6.47
N GLY A 14 -17.19 -19.58 -6.45
CA GLY A 14 -16.38 -19.55 -7.68
C GLY A 14 -15.15 -20.45 -7.78
N ALA A 15 -14.74 -21.16 -6.73
CA ALA A 15 -13.55 -22.00 -6.80
C ALA A 15 -13.88 -23.42 -7.34
N PRO A 16 -13.06 -23.99 -8.24
CA PRO A 16 -13.15 -25.42 -8.56
C PRO A 16 -12.94 -26.23 -7.27
N THR A 17 -13.85 -27.17 -7.03
CA THR A 17 -14.00 -27.99 -5.81
C THR A 17 -12.77 -28.81 -5.40
N GLU A 18 -11.71 -28.83 -6.20
CA GLU A 18 -10.47 -29.53 -5.89
C GLU A 18 -9.48 -28.69 -5.04
N VAL A 19 -9.58 -27.36 -5.05
CA VAL A 19 -8.68 -26.46 -4.29
C VAL A 19 -9.09 -26.32 -2.80
N GLU A 20 -10.36 -26.57 -2.47
CA GLU A 20 -10.86 -26.48 -1.08
C GLU A 20 -10.19 -27.49 -0.13
N ASN A 21 -9.64 -28.59 -0.64
CA ASN A 21 -9.04 -29.63 0.18
C ASN A 21 -7.58 -29.35 0.60
N GLU A 22 -6.95 -28.29 0.10
CA GLU A 22 -5.55 -27.98 0.41
C GLU A 22 -5.35 -26.81 1.38
N ILE A 23 -6.38 -26.00 1.63
CA ILE A 23 -6.27 -24.84 2.53
C ILE A 23 -6.61 -25.28 3.97
N PRO A 24 -5.67 -25.13 4.93
CA PRO A 24 -5.93 -25.50 6.31
C PRO A 24 -7.15 -24.74 6.89
N PRO A 25 -7.83 -25.29 7.91
CA PRO A 25 -8.84 -24.54 8.65
C PRO A 25 -8.29 -23.19 9.13
N TRP A 26 -9.12 -22.14 9.09
CA TRP A 26 -8.66 -20.78 9.38
C TRP A 26 -8.06 -20.65 10.79
N GLU A 27 -8.51 -21.46 11.76
CA GLU A 27 -7.93 -21.51 13.11
C GLU A 27 -6.48 -22.00 13.10
N VAL A 28 -6.14 -22.92 12.19
CA VAL A 28 -4.77 -23.40 11.99
C VAL A 28 -3.92 -22.31 11.35
N ILE A 29 -4.47 -21.57 10.38
CA ILE A 29 -3.78 -20.44 9.74
C ILE A 29 -3.49 -19.36 10.78
N VAL A 30 -4.50 -18.92 11.54
CA VAL A 30 -4.34 -17.93 12.60
C VAL A 30 -3.30 -18.37 13.63
N ARG A 31 -3.33 -19.63 14.08
CA ARG A 31 -2.32 -20.14 15.03
C ARG A 31 -0.90 -20.06 14.46
N ARG A 32 -0.70 -20.49 13.20
CA ARG A 32 0.61 -20.39 12.52
C ARG A 32 1.07 -18.94 12.38
N SER A 33 0.15 -18.03 12.07
CA SER A 33 0.46 -16.60 11.97
C SER A 33 0.78 -15.97 13.33
N LEU A 34 0.11 -16.38 14.40
CA LEU A 34 0.46 -16.00 15.78
C LEU A 34 1.84 -16.53 16.16
N ASP A 35 2.20 -17.76 15.75
CA ASP A 35 3.55 -18.31 15.98
C ASP A 35 4.63 -17.48 15.25
N VAL A 36 4.36 -17.02 14.03
CA VAL A 36 5.24 -16.11 13.28
C VAL A 36 5.45 -14.80 14.04
N LEU A 37 4.37 -14.18 14.51
CA LEU A 37 4.46 -12.96 15.31
C LEU A 37 5.21 -13.20 16.63
N ASN A 38 4.93 -14.28 17.33
CA ASN A 38 5.58 -14.60 18.60
C ASN A 38 7.09 -14.84 18.44
N ARG A 39 7.51 -15.53 17.37
CA ARG A 39 8.94 -15.76 17.08
C ARG A 39 9.70 -14.48 16.73
N ALA A 40 9.08 -13.57 15.97
CA ALA A 40 9.71 -12.29 15.63
C ALA A 40 9.70 -11.29 16.80
N SER A 41 8.70 -11.36 17.68
CA SER A 41 8.49 -10.37 18.75
C SER A 41 9.62 -10.34 19.78
N ALA A 42 9.90 -9.15 20.32
CA ALA A 42 10.86 -8.99 21.39
C ALA A 42 10.25 -9.34 22.75
N THR A 43 11.07 -9.92 23.62
CA THR A 43 10.77 -10.11 25.04
C THR A 43 11.29 -8.91 25.85
N GLY A 44 10.58 -8.51 26.90
CA GLY A 44 11.01 -7.46 27.83
C GLY A 44 10.81 -6.01 27.39
N ARG A 45 10.26 -5.75 26.20
CA ARG A 45 9.79 -4.41 25.78
C ARG A 45 8.36 -4.15 26.26
N SER A 46 8.00 -2.87 26.41
CA SER A 46 6.61 -2.45 26.65
C SER A 46 5.69 -2.84 25.49
N LYS A 47 6.20 -2.72 24.25
CA LYS A 47 5.55 -3.19 23.03
C LYS A 47 6.40 -4.25 22.32
N PRO A 48 5.80 -5.36 21.87
CA PRO A 48 6.51 -6.50 21.26
C PRO A 48 7.23 -6.17 19.94
N PHE A 49 6.78 -5.15 19.21
CA PHE A 49 7.38 -4.72 17.95
C PHE A 49 7.67 -3.23 17.98
N ARG A 50 8.65 -2.83 17.17
CA ARG A 50 8.95 -1.43 16.90
C ARG A 50 8.03 -0.89 15.81
N ASN A 51 7.95 -1.57 14.67
CA ASN A 51 7.23 -1.06 13.50
C ASN A 51 6.20 -2.06 12.97
N LEU A 52 5.03 -1.56 12.58
CA LEU A 52 4.14 -2.16 11.61
C LEU A 52 4.15 -1.31 10.34
N ILE A 53 4.61 -1.89 9.23
CA ILE A 53 4.55 -1.30 7.89
C ILE A 53 3.58 -2.14 7.08
N THR A 54 2.50 -1.55 6.57
CA THR A 54 1.47 -2.34 5.90
C THR A 54 0.91 -1.62 4.69
N ASP A 55 0.66 -2.39 3.64
CA ASP A 55 -0.25 -1.96 2.60
C ASP A 55 -1.71 -1.94 3.11
N ARG A 56 -2.59 -1.29 2.35
CA ARG A 56 -3.99 -1.06 2.70
C ARG A 56 -4.95 -1.89 1.86
N ASP A 57 -5.01 -1.67 0.56
CA ASP A 57 -6.03 -2.23 -0.33
C ASP A 57 -5.66 -3.65 -0.77
N GLY A 58 -6.41 -4.66 -0.33
CA GLY A 58 -6.08 -6.07 -0.54
C GLY A 58 -5.29 -6.71 0.59
N THR A 59 -4.67 -5.88 1.45
CA THR A 59 -3.89 -6.32 2.62
C THR A 59 -4.68 -6.20 3.92
N THR A 60 -4.92 -4.98 4.40
CA THR A 60 -5.70 -4.78 5.64
C THR A 60 -7.16 -4.51 5.36
N ASN A 61 -7.49 -3.92 4.21
CA ASN A 61 -8.85 -3.71 3.74
C ASN A 61 -9.13 -4.63 2.55
N ASN A 62 -10.38 -5.06 2.36
CA ASN A 62 -10.75 -5.82 1.17
C ASN A 62 -10.69 -4.93 -0.09
N TYR A 63 -10.37 -5.53 -1.24
CA TYR A 63 -10.46 -4.85 -2.51
C TYR A 63 -11.87 -4.32 -2.77
N CYS A 64 -11.93 -3.18 -3.46
CA CYS A 64 -13.16 -2.58 -3.94
C CYS A 64 -12.99 -2.25 -5.42
N ASP A 65 -13.99 -2.56 -6.24
CA ASP A 65 -13.98 -2.25 -7.68
C ASP A 65 -13.96 -0.74 -7.97
N ARG A 66 -14.21 0.09 -6.95
CA ARG A 66 -14.20 1.54 -7.03
C ARG A 66 -13.46 2.10 -5.84
N TYR A 67 -12.32 2.73 -6.09
CA TYR A 67 -11.48 3.28 -5.03
C TYR A 67 -12.25 4.29 -4.15
N ALA A 68 -13.07 5.14 -4.75
CA ALA A 68 -13.90 6.13 -4.05
C ALA A 68 -14.88 5.54 -3.03
N SER A 69 -15.19 4.24 -3.10
CA SER A 69 -16.03 3.52 -2.12
C SER A 69 -15.27 2.46 -1.34
N SER A 70 -13.94 2.43 -1.42
CA SER A 70 -13.08 1.52 -0.64
C SER A 70 -12.98 1.98 0.83
N VAL A 71 -14.11 2.24 1.48
CA VAL A 71 -14.15 2.75 2.87
C VAL A 71 -13.75 1.65 3.84
N GLN A 72 -12.89 1.99 4.81
CA GLN A 72 -12.47 1.07 5.85
C GLN A 72 -13.67 0.69 6.75
N SER A 73 -13.80 -0.59 7.03
CA SER A 73 -14.85 -1.07 7.95
C SER A 73 -14.55 -0.72 9.41
N ALA A 74 -15.60 -0.49 10.21
CA ALA A 74 -15.46 -0.10 11.61
C ALA A 74 -14.75 -1.15 12.48
N TYR A 75 -15.03 -2.44 12.26
CA TYR A 75 -14.40 -3.51 13.04
C TYR A 75 -12.88 -3.55 12.78
N ASN A 76 -12.49 -3.37 11.52
CA ASN A 76 -11.11 -3.34 11.08
C ASN A 76 -10.37 -2.18 11.72
N ALA A 77 -10.94 -0.97 11.63
CA ALA A 77 -10.41 0.22 12.26
C ALA A 77 -10.18 0.01 13.77
N ALA A 78 -11.16 -0.56 14.47
CA ALA A 78 -11.05 -0.80 15.91
C ALA A 78 -9.97 -1.83 16.26
N TRP A 79 -9.90 -2.95 15.53
CA TRP A 79 -8.91 -4.00 15.74
C TRP A 79 -7.48 -3.55 15.42
N LEU A 80 -7.28 -2.87 14.29
CA LEU A 80 -5.99 -2.32 13.92
C LEU A 80 -5.53 -1.25 14.90
N SER A 81 -6.43 -0.36 15.36
CA SER A 81 -6.07 0.66 16.35
C SER A 81 -5.69 0.04 17.70
N HIS A 82 -6.39 -1.00 18.12
CA HIS A 82 -6.02 -1.76 19.33
C HIS A 82 -4.64 -2.41 19.18
N PHE A 83 -4.36 -3.03 18.04
CA PHE A 83 -3.02 -3.56 17.75
C PHE A 83 -1.96 -2.47 17.74
N ALA A 84 -2.20 -1.35 17.05
CA ALA A 84 -1.25 -0.23 16.99
C ALA A 84 -0.95 0.33 18.39
N ARG A 85 -1.98 0.48 19.23
CA ARG A 85 -1.84 0.98 20.61
C ARG A 85 -0.96 0.08 21.46
N HIS A 86 -1.15 -1.23 21.39
CA HIS A 86 -0.59 -2.17 22.36
C HIS A 86 0.62 -2.97 21.85
N CYS A 87 0.82 -3.05 20.54
CA CYS A 87 1.78 -3.99 19.96
C CYS A 87 2.97 -3.35 19.25
N VAL A 88 2.86 -2.10 18.78
CA VAL A 88 3.92 -1.45 17.98
C VAL A 88 4.20 -0.02 18.42
N ASP A 89 5.45 0.42 18.34
CA ASP A 89 5.81 1.82 18.59
C ASP A 89 5.34 2.73 17.46
N ASN A 90 5.52 2.30 16.20
CA ASN A 90 5.10 2.98 14.99
C ASN A 90 4.21 2.08 14.14
N ALA A 91 3.08 2.60 13.64
CA ALA A 91 2.24 1.93 12.66
C ALA A 91 2.08 2.83 11.42
N VAL A 92 2.40 2.30 10.25
CA VAL A 92 2.48 3.07 9.00
C VAL A 92 1.70 2.35 7.90
N PHE A 93 0.75 3.06 7.29
CA PHE A 93 0.12 2.62 6.04
C PHE A 93 0.89 3.15 4.84
N ILE A 94 1.21 2.28 3.89
CA ILE A 94 1.80 2.64 2.59
C ILE A 94 0.88 2.19 1.47
N THR A 95 0.15 3.13 0.86
CA THR A 95 -0.68 2.85 -0.33
C THR A 95 -0.07 3.45 -1.60
N ALA A 96 -0.36 2.82 -2.73
CA ALA A 96 -0.06 3.40 -4.05
C ALA A 96 -0.99 4.57 -4.39
N ALA A 97 -2.17 4.63 -3.80
CA ALA A 97 -3.16 5.69 -3.99
C ALA A 97 -2.68 7.04 -3.42
N PRO A 98 -3.27 8.18 -3.84
CA PRO A 98 -2.96 9.47 -3.23
C PRO A 98 -3.30 9.49 -1.75
N LEU A 99 -2.58 10.29 -0.97
CA LEU A 99 -2.83 10.38 0.48
C LEU A 99 -4.20 10.99 0.81
N GLY A 100 -4.69 11.92 -0.01
CA GLY A 100 -5.91 12.66 0.29
C GLY A 100 -5.63 14.02 0.93
N GLY A 101 -6.63 14.57 1.63
CA GLY A 101 -6.51 15.81 2.39
C GLY A 101 -6.39 17.09 1.54
N ARG A 102 -6.65 16.99 0.22
CA ARG A 102 -6.59 18.11 -0.73
C ARG A 102 -7.94 18.22 -1.47
N PRO A 103 -8.47 19.44 -1.70
CA PRO A 103 -9.76 19.61 -2.39
C PRO A 103 -9.85 18.99 -3.78
N SER A 104 -8.71 18.74 -4.43
CA SER A 104 -8.59 18.18 -5.78
C SER A 104 -8.05 16.75 -5.83
N ALA A 105 -7.82 16.11 -4.68
CA ALA A 105 -7.32 14.74 -4.60
C ALA A 105 -7.89 14.07 -3.35
N GLU A 106 -9.05 13.42 -3.50
CA GLU A 106 -9.53 12.42 -2.54
C GLU A 106 -8.52 11.26 -2.49
N GLY A 107 -8.32 10.68 -1.31
CA GLY A 107 -7.33 9.64 -1.11
C GLY A 107 -7.54 8.85 0.16
N LEU A 108 -6.44 8.26 0.64
CA LEU A 108 -6.44 7.36 1.78
C LEU A 108 -7.13 7.96 3.02
N MET A 109 -6.89 9.23 3.32
CA MET A 109 -7.39 9.90 4.51
C MET A 109 -8.93 9.98 4.56
N GLU A 110 -9.60 10.13 3.41
CA GLU A 110 -11.07 10.15 3.34
C GLU A 110 -11.68 8.75 3.44
N LEU A 111 -10.90 7.71 3.18
CA LEU A 111 -11.35 6.31 3.17
C LEU A 111 -11.03 5.56 4.46
N CYS A 112 -10.19 6.11 5.33
CA CYS A 112 -9.84 5.51 6.62
C CYS A 112 -10.73 6.06 7.75
N VAL A 113 -11.28 5.14 8.55
CA VAL A 113 -12.17 5.47 9.67
C VAL A 113 -11.53 5.23 11.04
N ALA A 114 -10.29 4.71 11.06
CA ALA A 114 -9.51 4.58 12.28
C ALA A 114 -9.25 5.95 12.94
N PRO A 115 -9.25 6.04 14.28
CA PRO A 115 -8.94 7.29 14.95
C PRO A 115 -7.53 7.78 14.61
N ARG A 116 -7.36 9.10 14.55
CA ARG A 116 -6.04 9.72 14.33
C ARG A 116 -5.08 9.42 15.48
N GLY A 117 -3.78 9.51 15.21
CA GLY A 117 -2.72 9.26 16.20
C GLY A 117 -2.32 7.79 16.36
N TYR A 118 -3.08 6.83 15.81
CA TYR A 118 -2.68 5.41 15.83
C TYR A 118 -1.84 5.01 14.63
N PHE A 119 -2.03 5.66 13.48
CA PHE A 119 -1.36 5.34 12.23
C PHE A 119 -0.80 6.58 11.57
N VAL A 120 0.41 6.46 11.03
CA VAL A 120 0.92 7.39 10.02
C VAL A 120 0.37 6.96 8.68
N TYR A 121 -0.41 7.83 8.05
CA TYR A 121 -0.95 7.61 6.71
C TYR A 121 0.03 8.13 5.67
N THR A 122 0.38 7.28 4.71
CA THR A 122 1.23 7.66 3.58
C THR A 122 0.56 7.29 2.28
N GLY A 123 0.78 8.10 1.25
CA GLY A 123 0.24 7.90 -0.09
C GLY A 123 1.34 7.91 -1.13
N SER A 124 0.96 7.64 -2.37
CA SER A 124 1.84 7.72 -3.53
C SER A 124 3.10 6.87 -3.36
N LYS A 125 2.91 5.63 -2.90
CA LYS A 125 3.97 4.63 -2.62
C LYS A 125 4.91 5.05 -1.47
N GLY A 126 4.50 6.00 -0.62
CA GLY A 126 5.28 6.50 0.51
C GLY A 126 6.01 7.83 0.23
N ARG A 127 5.76 8.47 -0.92
CA ARG A 127 6.36 9.78 -1.27
C ARG A 127 5.76 10.95 -0.49
N GLU A 128 4.57 10.78 0.09
CA GLU A 128 3.90 11.78 0.92
C GLU A 128 3.29 11.14 2.15
N TYR A 129 3.26 11.86 3.28
CA TYR A 129 2.69 11.39 4.53
C TYR A 129 1.99 12.52 5.30
N TYR A 130 1.05 12.13 6.15
CA TYR A 130 0.39 13.06 7.07
C TYR A 130 1.15 13.10 8.40
N SER A 131 1.54 14.30 8.84
CA SER A 131 2.15 14.50 10.15
C SER A 131 1.11 14.95 11.15
N ASP A 132 0.81 14.10 12.13
CA ASP A 132 -0.09 14.47 13.23
C ASP A 132 0.48 15.63 14.07
N ALA A 133 1.80 15.75 14.17
CA ALA A 133 2.45 16.81 14.95
C ALA A 133 2.24 18.21 14.33
N THR A 134 2.27 18.31 13.01
CA THR A 134 2.09 19.59 12.30
C THR A 134 0.70 19.75 11.70
N GLN A 135 -0.11 18.69 11.71
CA GLN A 135 -1.40 18.59 11.02
C GLN A 135 -1.30 18.91 9.51
N GLN A 136 -0.17 18.57 8.89
CA GLN A 136 0.14 18.88 7.49
C GLN A 136 0.53 17.64 6.69
N LEU A 137 0.25 17.71 5.38
CA LEU A 137 0.80 16.79 4.39
C LEU A 137 2.25 17.20 4.10
N LEU A 138 3.17 16.26 4.25
CA LEU A 138 4.60 16.45 4.05
C LEU A 138 5.10 15.52 2.93
N GLU A 139 6.09 16.02 2.19
CA GLU A 139 6.78 15.25 1.16
C GLU A 139 7.92 14.43 1.82
N ALA A 140 7.90 13.11 1.63
CA ALA A 140 9.02 12.24 2.03
C ALA A 140 10.17 12.31 1.00
N GLU A 141 9.84 12.66 -0.24
CA GLU A 141 10.77 12.88 -1.35
C GLU A 141 10.46 14.20 -2.05
N GLU A 142 11.50 14.93 -2.44
CA GLU A 142 11.35 16.17 -3.19
C GLU A 142 11.27 15.88 -4.69
N LEU A 143 10.22 16.38 -5.34
CA LEU A 143 10.10 16.35 -6.80
C LEU A 143 10.50 17.73 -7.39
N PRO A 144 11.34 17.77 -8.44
CA PRO A 144 11.67 19.01 -9.14
C PRO A 144 10.42 19.81 -9.52
N LYS A 145 10.53 21.14 -9.47
CA LYS A 145 9.39 22.04 -9.68
C LYS A 145 8.75 21.80 -11.05
N GLU A 146 9.56 21.66 -12.09
CA GLU A 146 9.13 21.42 -13.47
C GLU A 146 8.34 20.11 -13.59
N GLN A 147 8.76 19.06 -12.89
CA GLN A 147 8.06 17.77 -12.86
C GLN A 147 6.74 17.87 -12.10
N ARG A 148 6.68 18.62 -10.99
CA ARG A 148 5.42 18.87 -10.26
C ARG A 148 4.41 19.63 -11.12
N GLU A 149 4.85 20.70 -11.79
CA GLU A 149 4.01 21.49 -12.69
C GLU A 149 3.50 20.65 -13.87
N LEU A 150 4.36 19.78 -14.42
CA LEU A 150 3.98 18.87 -15.51
C LEU A 150 2.92 17.85 -15.08
N VAL A 151 3.06 17.23 -13.90
CA VAL A 151 2.08 16.30 -13.33
C VAL A 151 0.75 17.00 -13.04
N GLU A 152 0.81 18.23 -12.52
CA GLU A 152 -0.39 19.03 -12.22
C GLU A 152 -1.16 19.40 -13.50
N GLU A 153 -0.45 19.88 -14.53
CA GLU A 153 -1.04 20.22 -15.81
C GLU A 153 -1.60 18.97 -16.53
N LEU A 154 -0.89 17.84 -16.47
CA LEU A 154 -1.39 16.56 -16.98
C LEU A 154 -2.69 16.15 -16.31
N HIS A 155 -2.74 16.16 -14.97
CA HIS A 155 -3.95 15.86 -14.22
C HIS A 155 -5.10 16.80 -14.63
N ARG A 156 -4.85 18.11 -14.73
CA ARG A 156 -5.86 19.10 -15.12
C ARG A 156 -6.44 18.81 -16.50
N ARG A 157 -5.62 18.46 -17.49
CA ARG A 157 -6.08 18.14 -18.85
C ARG A 157 -6.85 16.83 -18.90
N ILE A 158 -6.40 15.80 -18.19
CA ILE A 158 -7.13 14.52 -18.10
C ILE A 158 -8.47 14.71 -17.38
N LEU A 159 -8.54 15.51 -16.31
CA LEU A 159 -9.80 15.84 -15.66
C LEU A 159 -10.78 16.53 -16.62
N ALA A 160 -10.31 17.50 -17.41
CA ALA A 160 -11.12 18.15 -18.43
C ALA A 160 -11.61 17.17 -19.50
N LEU A 161 -10.78 16.19 -19.90
CA LEU A 161 -11.17 15.10 -20.80
C LEU A 161 -12.25 14.20 -20.17
N CYS A 162 -12.12 13.87 -18.89
CA CYS A 162 -13.11 13.07 -18.15
C CYS A 162 -14.45 13.77 -17.98
N GLN A 163 -14.47 15.11 -17.93
CA GLN A 163 -15.70 15.91 -17.83
C GLN A 163 -16.46 16.01 -19.16
N GLN A 164 -15.88 15.57 -20.28
CA GLN A 164 -16.58 15.56 -21.56
C GLN A 164 -17.71 14.51 -21.59
N PRO A 165 -18.81 14.76 -22.34
CA PRO A 165 -19.88 13.78 -22.51
C PRO A 165 -19.35 12.42 -22.97
N GLY A 166 -19.75 11.36 -22.26
CA GLY A 166 -19.33 9.99 -22.53
C GLY A 166 -18.06 9.54 -21.80
N ASN A 167 -17.29 10.44 -21.19
CA ASN A 167 -16.07 10.08 -20.44
C ASN A 167 -16.25 10.12 -18.92
N THR A 168 -17.34 10.72 -18.41
CA THR A 168 -17.54 10.91 -16.96
C THR A 168 -17.55 9.60 -16.16
N LYS A 169 -17.93 8.48 -16.80
CA LYS A 169 -17.92 7.14 -16.18
C LYS A 169 -16.52 6.73 -15.69
N PHE A 170 -15.46 7.16 -16.37
CA PHE A 170 -14.09 6.78 -16.04
C PHE A 170 -13.62 7.34 -14.69
N LEU A 171 -14.27 8.38 -14.17
CA LEU A 171 -14.00 8.90 -12.82
C LEU A 171 -14.50 7.96 -11.71
N GLY A 172 -15.47 7.09 -12.01
CA GLY A 172 -16.18 6.28 -11.00
C GLY A 172 -15.93 4.78 -11.09
N ILE A 173 -14.99 4.33 -11.93
CA ILE A 173 -14.62 2.91 -12.09
C ILE A 173 -13.18 2.69 -11.66
N GLY A 174 -12.85 1.50 -11.16
CA GLY A 174 -11.49 1.13 -10.80
C GLY A 174 -10.85 2.16 -9.86
N SER A 175 -9.63 2.59 -10.21
CA SER A 175 -8.91 3.64 -9.49
C SER A 175 -9.52 5.04 -9.66
N GLY A 176 -10.32 5.27 -10.70
CA GLY A 176 -10.77 6.60 -11.13
C GLY A 176 -9.63 7.45 -11.69
N LEU A 177 -9.76 8.78 -11.60
CA LEU A 177 -8.64 9.69 -11.84
C LEU A 177 -7.98 10.01 -10.50
N GLN A 178 -6.69 9.71 -10.38
CA GLN A 178 -5.91 9.95 -9.17
C GLN A 178 -4.71 10.84 -9.46
N ARG A 179 -4.58 11.91 -8.68
CA ARG A 179 -3.37 12.73 -8.64
C ARG A 179 -2.48 12.30 -7.48
N LYS A 180 -1.52 11.43 -7.78
CA LYS A 180 -0.49 11.00 -6.84
C LYS A 180 0.68 11.98 -6.86
N PHE A 181 1.52 11.90 -5.84
CA PHE A 181 2.78 12.63 -5.80
C PHE A 181 3.75 12.04 -6.83
N GLY A 182 3.99 12.77 -7.92
CA GLY A 182 4.87 12.35 -9.02
C GLY A 182 4.24 11.39 -10.04
N GLU A 183 2.92 11.20 -10.04
CA GLU A 183 2.23 10.29 -10.96
C GLU A 183 0.76 10.72 -11.14
N VAL A 184 0.21 10.55 -12.33
CA VAL A 184 -1.24 10.58 -12.60
C VAL A 184 -1.67 9.18 -13.00
N THR A 185 -2.67 8.64 -12.31
CA THR A 185 -3.29 7.37 -12.66
C THR A 185 -4.70 7.63 -13.17
N MET A 186 -5.06 6.97 -14.26
CA MET A 186 -6.38 7.05 -14.85
C MET A 186 -6.89 5.66 -15.21
N ALA A 187 -7.98 5.24 -14.56
CA ALA A 187 -8.69 4.02 -14.93
C ALA A 187 -9.19 4.07 -16.39
N ARG A 188 -8.86 3.04 -17.15
CA ARG A 188 -9.43 2.75 -18.48
C ARG A 188 -10.46 1.62 -18.43
N ASN A 189 -10.48 0.85 -17.35
CA ASN A 189 -11.47 -0.18 -17.05
C ASN A 189 -11.43 -0.50 -15.54
N ASP A 190 -12.33 -1.36 -15.08
CA ASP A 190 -12.26 -1.97 -13.75
C ASP A 190 -11.87 -3.47 -13.83
N PRO A 191 -11.53 -4.12 -12.70
CA PRO A 191 -11.20 -5.54 -12.69
C PRO A 191 -12.32 -6.46 -13.21
N ALA A 192 -13.58 -5.99 -13.18
CA ALA A 192 -14.73 -6.71 -13.71
C ALA A 192 -14.93 -6.52 -15.23
N GLY A 193 -14.17 -5.63 -15.87
CA GLY A 193 -14.24 -5.33 -17.29
C GLY A 193 -15.55 -4.66 -17.71
N THR A 194 -16.13 -3.81 -16.86
CA THR A 194 -17.47 -3.24 -17.11
C THR A 194 -17.51 -2.27 -18.31
N VAL A 195 -16.38 -1.68 -18.69
CA VAL A 195 -16.30 -0.83 -19.89
C VAL A 195 -16.02 -1.69 -21.13
N PRO A 196 -16.84 -1.60 -22.18
CA PRO A 196 -16.58 -2.28 -23.44
C PRO A 196 -15.22 -1.88 -24.02
N GLU A 197 -14.46 -2.89 -24.45
CA GLU A 197 -13.09 -2.72 -24.93
C GLU A 197 -12.91 -1.66 -26.04
N PRO A 198 -13.80 -1.52 -27.06
CA PRO A 198 -13.70 -0.42 -28.02
C PRO A 198 -13.78 0.97 -27.38
N GLU A 199 -14.61 1.12 -26.35
CA GLU A 199 -14.76 2.38 -25.61
C GLU A 199 -13.53 2.65 -24.74
N SER A 200 -13.01 1.63 -24.05
CA SER A 200 -11.76 1.71 -23.29
C SER A 200 -10.61 2.18 -24.18
N ARG A 201 -10.39 1.54 -25.33
CA ARG A 201 -9.35 1.94 -26.29
C ARG A 201 -9.51 3.35 -26.83
N ARG A 202 -10.75 3.78 -27.13
CA ARG A 202 -11.03 5.17 -27.55
C ARG A 202 -10.59 6.15 -26.47
N PHE A 203 -10.95 5.89 -25.22
CA PHE A 203 -10.59 6.77 -24.10
C PHE A 203 -9.08 6.78 -23.86
N MET A 204 -8.42 5.62 -23.88
CA MET A 204 -6.95 5.55 -23.79
C MET A 204 -6.24 6.36 -24.87
N ALA A 205 -6.71 6.28 -26.12
CA ALA A 205 -6.13 7.04 -27.21
C ALA A 205 -6.25 8.55 -26.97
N ALA A 206 -7.35 9.01 -26.36
CA ALA A 206 -7.51 10.40 -25.96
C ALA A 206 -6.55 10.79 -24.82
N VAL A 207 -6.36 9.93 -23.81
CA VAL A 207 -5.38 10.15 -22.74
C VAL A 207 -3.94 10.20 -23.29
N ARG A 208 -3.59 9.31 -24.22
CA ARG A 208 -2.26 9.32 -24.90
C ARG A 208 -2.03 10.62 -25.66
N ARG A 209 -3.05 11.13 -26.36
CA ARG A 209 -2.96 12.44 -27.02
C ARG A 209 -2.70 13.58 -26.04
N VAL A 210 -3.37 13.58 -24.88
CA VAL A 210 -3.10 14.59 -23.84
C VAL A 210 -1.64 14.55 -23.39
N LYS A 211 -1.07 13.35 -23.20
CA LYS A 211 0.37 13.19 -22.90
C LYS A 211 1.24 13.73 -24.04
N GLU A 212 0.97 13.33 -25.28
CA GLU A 212 1.75 13.74 -26.47
C GLU A 212 1.69 15.26 -26.71
N GLU A 213 0.56 15.90 -26.41
CA GLU A 213 0.43 17.37 -26.50
C GLU A 213 1.20 18.11 -25.40
N LEU A 214 1.42 17.48 -24.25
CA LEU A 214 2.18 18.05 -23.13
C LEU A 214 3.68 17.78 -23.21
N ASP A 215 4.05 16.64 -23.79
CA ASP A 215 5.42 16.18 -23.96
C ASP A 215 5.63 15.70 -25.41
N PRO A 216 5.66 16.64 -26.38
CA PRO A 216 5.74 16.32 -27.81
C PRO A 216 7.04 15.62 -28.20
N ASP A 217 8.11 15.88 -27.44
CA ASP A 217 9.42 15.26 -27.67
C ASP A 217 9.53 13.88 -26.99
N GLY A 218 8.56 13.49 -26.14
CA GLY A 218 8.54 12.21 -25.45
C GLY A 218 9.68 12.05 -24.43
N THR A 219 10.19 13.16 -23.89
CA THR A 219 11.35 13.17 -22.98
C THR A 219 10.96 13.38 -21.53
N GLY A 220 9.80 13.99 -21.27
CA GLY A 220 9.35 14.37 -19.94
C GLY A 220 8.46 13.36 -19.24
N LEU A 221 7.67 12.57 -19.96
CA LEU A 221 6.65 11.67 -19.40
C LEU A 221 6.77 10.24 -19.95
N ASP A 222 6.66 9.27 -19.04
CA ASP A 222 6.45 7.87 -19.34
C ASP A 222 5.01 7.44 -19.08
N LEU A 223 4.58 6.37 -19.74
CA LEU A 223 3.24 5.81 -19.59
C LEU A 223 3.31 4.30 -19.50
N HIS A 224 2.72 3.75 -18.45
CA HIS A 224 2.54 2.33 -18.24
C HIS A 224 1.05 1.98 -18.25
N ASP A 225 0.69 0.95 -19.01
CA ASP A 225 -0.68 0.43 -19.09
C ASP A 225 -0.74 -0.90 -18.34
N THR A 226 -1.48 -0.94 -17.24
CA THR A 226 -1.62 -2.14 -16.40
C THR A 226 -2.74 -3.06 -16.90
N GLY A 227 -3.42 -2.69 -17.98
CA GLY A 227 -4.62 -3.35 -18.51
C GLY A 227 -5.93 -2.77 -17.95
N THR A 228 -5.91 -2.24 -16.72
CA THR A 228 -7.06 -1.58 -16.08
C THR A 228 -6.83 -0.09 -15.86
N ASP A 229 -5.58 0.31 -15.62
CA ASP A 229 -5.17 1.69 -15.41
C ASP A 229 -4.09 2.14 -16.39
N MET A 230 -4.03 3.44 -16.61
CA MET A 230 -2.92 4.13 -17.26
C MET A 230 -2.18 4.93 -16.20
N GLU A 231 -0.94 4.56 -15.90
CA GLU A 231 -0.05 5.28 -15.00
C GLU A 231 0.89 6.16 -15.82
N ILE A 232 0.89 7.46 -15.56
CA ILE A 232 1.70 8.44 -16.29
C ILE A 232 2.54 9.20 -15.28
N PHE A 233 3.85 9.17 -15.43
CA PHE A 233 4.79 9.72 -14.46
C PHE A 233 5.96 10.42 -15.16
N PRO A 234 6.62 11.39 -14.50
CA PRO A 234 7.81 12.02 -15.04
C PRO A 234 8.91 10.99 -15.29
N ARG A 235 9.57 11.09 -16.45
CA ARG A 235 10.74 10.29 -16.74
C ARG A 235 11.87 10.66 -15.78
N VAL A 236 12.48 9.67 -15.14
CA VAL A 236 13.59 9.90 -14.22
C VAL A 236 14.86 10.20 -15.03
N MET A 237 15.43 11.39 -14.82
CA MET A 237 16.71 11.76 -15.41
C MET A 237 17.81 10.84 -14.88
N GLY A 238 18.57 10.20 -15.77
CA GLY A 238 19.71 9.34 -15.41
C GLY A 238 19.43 7.84 -15.31
N GLY A 239 18.27 7.35 -15.78
CA GLY A 239 18.01 5.91 -15.92
C GLY A 239 17.75 5.15 -14.60
N ARG A 240 17.45 5.86 -13.51
CA ARG A 240 17.07 5.26 -12.24
C ARG A 240 15.71 4.55 -12.37
N PRO A 241 15.50 3.39 -11.71
CA PRO A 241 14.20 2.72 -11.68
C PRO A 241 13.07 3.63 -11.20
N SER A 242 11.83 3.30 -11.58
CA SER A 242 10.64 3.97 -11.04
C SER A 242 10.55 3.75 -9.53
N PHE A 243 10.12 4.78 -8.80
CA PHE A 243 9.97 4.72 -7.35
C PHE A 243 8.91 3.70 -6.94
N ASP A 244 9.27 2.81 -6.02
CA ASP A 244 8.38 1.78 -5.48
C ASP A 244 8.11 1.95 -3.97
N LYS A 245 7.33 1.03 -3.39
CA LYS A 245 7.02 1.09 -1.95
C LYS A 245 8.25 0.84 -1.08
N GLY A 246 9.28 0.14 -1.59
CA GLY A 246 10.54 -0.07 -0.91
C GLY A 246 11.37 1.22 -0.78
N ASP A 247 11.42 2.03 -1.84
CA ASP A 247 11.96 3.39 -1.75
C ASP A 247 11.20 4.22 -0.70
N GLY A 248 9.87 4.11 -0.69
CA GLY A 248 8.99 4.72 0.31
C GLY A 248 9.38 4.34 1.74
N VAL A 249 9.54 3.05 2.02
CA VAL A 249 9.97 2.56 3.35
C VAL A 249 11.29 3.18 3.77
N GLN A 250 12.30 3.22 2.90
CA GLN A 250 13.61 3.80 3.23
C GLN A 250 13.53 5.30 3.53
N ARG A 251 12.74 6.05 2.76
CA ARG A 251 12.53 7.47 3.00
C ARG A 251 11.79 7.73 4.31
N LEU A 252 10.76 6.95 4.59
CA LEU A 252 9.96 7.07 5.80
C LEU A 252 10.75 6.68 7.05
N ASP A 253 11.62 5.67 6.98
CA ASP A 253 12.52 5.30 8.09
C ASP A 253 13.37 6.49 8.53
N GLN A 254 13.96 7.21 7.56
CA GLN A 254 14.76 8.41 7.81
C GLN A 254 13.92 9.60 8.31
N LYS A 255 12.76 9.86 7.69
CA LYS A 255 11.94 11.04 7.98
C LYS A 255 11.18 10.93 9.29
N LEU A 256 10.73 9.73 9.64
CA LEU A 256 9.91 9.47 10.83
C LEU A 256 10.72 8.89 12.00
N GLY A 257 11.98 8.53 11.78
CA GLY A 257 12.80 7.87 12.80
C GLY A 257 12.22 6.50 13.16
N LEU A 258 11.88 5.68 12.16
CA LEU A 258 11.29 4.35 12.41
C LEU A 258 12.32 3.39 13.01
N HIS A 259 13.61 3.64 12.78
CA HIS A 259 14.74 2.84 13.27
C HIS A 259 14.55 1.35 12.95
N MET A 260 14.19 1.04 11.70
CA MET A 260 13.88 -0.33 11.28
C MET A 260 15.05 -1.29 11.51
N VAL A 261 16.29 -0.82 11.43
CA VAL A 261 17.51 -1.61 11.72
C VAL A 261 17.48 -2.31 13.08
N GLU A 262 16.82 -1.72 14.08
CA GLU A 262 16.81 -2.28 15.44
C GLU A 262 15.78 -3.41 15.61
N GLY A 263 14.70 -3.38 14.83
CA GLY A 263 13.54 -4.26 14.96
C GLY A 263 12.94 -4.30 16.38
N PRO A 264 12.06 -5.28 16.65
CA PRO A 264 11.39 -6.14 15.67
C PRO A 264 10.40 -5.40 14.78
N ASN A 265 10.22 -5.86 13.54
CA ASN A 265 9.36 -5.22 12.54
C ASN A 265 8.31 -6.19 12.00
N ILE A 266 7.18 -5.65 11.58
CA ILE A 266 6.15 -6.36 10.82
C ILE A 266 5.99 -5.67 9.47
N VAL A 267 6.01 -6.44 8.38
CA VAL A 267 5.64 -5.98 7.04
C VAL A 267 4.44 -6.79 6.54
N CYS A 268 3.40 -6.09 6.06
CA CYS A 268 2.22 -6.72 5.47
C CYS A 268 1.99 -6.23 4.04
N GLY A 269 1.57 -7.14 3.16
CA GLY A 269 1.28 -6.86 1.75
C GLY A 269 0.45 -7.97 1.11
N ASP A 270 0.05 -7.79 -0.15
CA ASP A 270 -0.76 -8.77 -0.89
C ASP A 270 -0.35 -8.93 -2.37
N THR A 271 0.36 -7.95 -2.92
CA THR A 271 0.76 -7.91 -4.33
C THR A 271 2.27 -7.93 -4.50
N GLY A 272 2.73 -8.11 -5.75
CA GLY A 272 4.15 -7.97 -6.09
C GLY A 272 4.70 -6.57 -5.81
N SER A 273 3.85 -5.54 -5.74
CA SER A 273 4.26 -4.17 -5.39
C SER A 273 4.69 -4.02 -3.93
N ASP A 274 4.38 -5.01 -3.09
CA ASP A 274 4.69 -5.01 -1.66
C ASP A 274 5.97 -5.77 -1.33
N LEU A 275 6.46 -6.63 -2.24
CA LEU A 275 7.75 -7.30 -2.07
C LEU A 275 8.91 -6.29 -1.87
N PRO A 276 8.98 -5.16 -2.59
CA PRO A 276 9.95 -4.11 -2.29
C PRO A 276 9.93 -3.59 -0.84
N MET A 277 8.79 -3.59 -0.14
CA MET A 277 8.75 -3.22 1.29
C MET A 277 9.50 -4.24 2.15
N VAL A 278 9.35 -5.53 1.85
CA VAL A 278 10.07 -6.61 2.54
C VAL A 278 11.57 -6.48 2.28
N LEU A 279 11.96 -6.27 1.01
CA LEU A 279 13.37 -6.10 0.64
C LEU A 279 13.98 -4.85 1.28
N ALA A 280 13.24 -3.75 1.35
CA ALA A 280 13.69 -2.53 2.03
C ALA A 280 13.91 -2.77 3.53
N ALA A 281 13.00 -3.47 4.21
CA ALA A 281 13.17 -3.85 5.60
C ALA A 281 14.43 -4.73 5.80
N LEU A 282 14.63 -5.74 4.94
CA LEU A 282 15.82 -6.58 4.99
C LEU A 282 17.10 -5.78 4.73
N ARG A 283 17.13 -4.87 3.76
CA ARG A 283 18.28 -3.99 3.50
C ARG A 283 18.62 -3.12 4.70
N LEU A 284 17.62 -2.51 5.33
CA LEU A 284 17.81 -1.68 6.52
C LEU A 284 18.32 -2.50 7.72
N MET A 285 17.90 -3.77 7.85
CA MET A 285 18.27 -4.64 8.97
C MET A 285 19.57 -5.42 8.77
N CYS A 286 19.91 -5.76 7.52
CA CYS A 286 20.97 -6.72 7.18
C CYS A 286 22.06 -6.13 6.28
N GLY A 287 21.83 -4.95 5.70
CA GLY A 287 22.71 -4.29 4.73
C GLY A 287 22.44 -4.70 3.28
N ASP A 288 22.71 -3.78 2.36
CA ASP A 288 22.46 -3.95 0.92
C ASP A 288 23.24 -5.13 0.34
N LYS A 289 24.52 -5.25 0.68
CA LYS A 289 25.41 -6.33 0.19
C LYS A 289 24.85 -7.73 0.48
N MET A 290 24.27 -7.92 1.66
CA MET A 290 23.71 -9.21 2.06
C MET A 290 22.46 -9.53 1.23
N VAL A 291 21.59 -8.55 1.03
CA VAL A 291 20.38 -8.73 0.20
C VAL A 291 20.74 -8.98 -1.26
N GLU A 292 21.77 -8.33 -1.79
CA GLU A 292 22.30 -8.60 -3.14
C GLU A 292 22.83 -10.03 -3.26
N ARG A 293 23.58 -10.51 -2.27
CA ARG A 293 24.06 -11.91 -2.21
C ARG A 293 22.89 -12.91 -2.17
N TRP A 294 21.84 -12.62 -1.40
CA TRP A 294 20.61 -13.42 -1.39
C TRP A 294 19.91 -13.40 -2.74
N GLN A 295 19.84 -12.25 -3.40
CA GLN A 295 19.24 -12.11 -4.72
C GLN A 295 19.98 -12.91 -5.79
N GLU A 296 21.30 -12.98 -5.72
CA GLU A 296 22.12 -13.77 -6.64
C GLU A 296 21.84 -15.27 -6.46
N ARG A 297 21.79 -15.77 -5.23
CA ARG A 297 21.44 -17.18 -4.95
C ARG A 297 20.07 -17.57 -5.49
N LEU A 298 19.06 -16.72 -5.29
CA LEU A 298 17.73 -16.97 -5.84
C LEU A 298 17.73 -17.02 -7.38
N ARG A 299 18.58 -16.22 -8.04
CA ARG A 299 18.74 -16.25 -9.50
C ARG A 299 19.45 -17.53 -9.97
N GLN A 300 20.49 -17.96 -9.27
CA GLN A 300 21.21 -19.21 -9.57
C GLN A 300 20.30 -20.43 -9.44
N GLU A 301 19.53 -20.53 -8.35
CA GLU A 301 18.55 -21.61 -8.14
C GLU A 301 17.49 -21.66 -9.26
N GLU A 302 17.10 -20.51 -9.81
CA GLU A 302 16.17 -20.44 -10.94
C GLU A 302 16.82 -20.92 -12.25
N THR A 303 18.08 -20.58 -12.50
CA THR A 303 18.85 -21.04 -13.68
C THR A 303 19.13 -22.55 -13.63
N GLU A 304 19.53 -23.08 -12.48
CA GLU A 304 19.79 -24.52 -12.29
C GLU A 304 18.52 -25.36 -12.51
N GLN A 305 17.36 -24.85 -12.11
CA GLN A 305 16.06 -25.48 -12.39
C GLN A 305 15.69 -25.48 -13.88
N THR A 306 16.30 -24.61 -14.69
CA THR A 306 16.09 -24.55 -16.15
C THR A 306 17.06 -25.39 -16.98
N GLY A 307 18.01 -26.09 -16.33
CA GLY A 307 18.78 -27.17 -16.96
C GLY A 307 19.99 -26.74 -17.79
N GLU A 308 20.53 -25.54 -17.59
CA GLU A 308 21.84 -25.16 -18.11
C GLU A 308 22.93 -25.68 -17.16
N GLN A 309 23.59 -26.78 -17.55
CA GLN A 309 24.74 -27.31 -16.83
C GLN A 309 25.95 -26.43 -17.11
N GLU A 310 26.44 -25.71 -16.09
CA GLU A 310 27.76 -25.08 -16.13
C GLU A 310 28.85 -26.17 -16.10
N GLU A 311 29.85 -26.03 -16.98
CA GLU A 311 31.02 -26.90 -17.03
C GLU A 311 31.84 -26.75 -15.74
N GLU A 312 32.17 -27.87 -15.09
CA GLU A 312 33.05 -27.88 -13.93
C GLU A 312 34.42 -27.28 -14.31
N PRO A 313 34.92 -26.28 -13.56
CA PRO A 313 36.23 -25.71 -13.84
C PRO A 313 37.34 -26.74 -13.56
N ASP A 314 38.23 -26.87 -14.54
CA ASP A 314 39.46 -27.68 -14.51
C ASP A 314 40.30 -27.38 -13.27
N ASP A 315 40.52 -28.41 -12.47
CA ASP A 315 41.22 -28.44 -11.18
C ASP A 315 42.73 -28.25 -11.36
N GLY A 316 43.11 -27.06 -11.82
CA GLY A 316 44.49 -26.59 -11.81
C GLY A 316 45.02 -26.47 -10.38
N GLU A 317 46.27 -26.90 -10.15
CA GLU A 317 47.00 -26.80 -8.88
C GLU A 317 46.96 -25.36 -8.32
N MET A 318 46.02 -25.12 -7.40
CA MET A 318 45.88 -23.85 -6.72
C MET A 318 46.89 -23.79 -5.57
N ASP A 319 47.66 -22.70 -5.49
CA ASP A 319 48.66 -22.46 -4.45
C ASP A 319 48.03 -22.60 -3.05
N GLU A 320 48.71 -23.28 -2.12
CA GLU A 320 48.23 -23.59 -0.76
C GLU A 320 47.84 -22.30 0.00
N ALA A 321 48.54 -21.20 -0.26
CA ALA A 321 48.24 -19.88 0.29
C ALA A 321 46.91 -19.29 -0.25
N ALA A 322 46.60 -19.50 -1.53
CA ALA A 322 45.35 -19.03 -2.13
C ALA A 322 44.14 -19.80 -1.57
N LYS A 323 44.34 -21.10 -1.29
CA LYS A 323 43.32 -21.94 -0.65
C LYS A 323 43.04 -21.49 0.78
N GLU A 324 44.07 -21.23 1.58
CA GLU A 324 43.90 -20.75 2.96
C GLU A 324 43.22 -19.36 3.01
N GLU A 325 43.58 -18.44 2.09
CA GLU A 325 42.91 -17.14 2.01
C GLU A 325 41.43 -17.26 1.61
N ALA A 326 41.11 -18.14 0.66
CA ALA A 326 39.74 -18.41 0.24
C ALA A 326 38.91 -19.01 1.39
N GLU A 327 39.46 -19.97 2.13
CA GLU A 327 38.81 -20.56 3.30
C GLU A 327 38.55 -19.52 4.41
N ARG A 328 39.49 -18.59 4.65
CA ARG A 328 39.29 -17.50 5.62
C ARG A 328 38.16 -16.56 5.19
N LYS A 329 38.15 -16.13 3.92
CA LYS A 329 37.07 -15.26 3.38
C LYS A 329 35.71 -15.94 3.48
N ALA A 330 35.62 -17.22 3.12
CA ALA A 330 34.38 -17.98 3.22
C ALA A 330 33.82 -18.03 4.66
N ARG A 331 34.69 -18.20 5.67
CA ARG A 331 34.27 -18.17 7.08
C ARG A 331 33.78 -16.80 7.53
N GLU A 332 34.47 -15.73 7.12
CA GLU A 332 34.04 -14.35 7.41
C GLU A 332 32.67 -14.05 6.78
N GLU A 333 32.45 -14.49 5.55
CA GLU A 333 31.17 -14.34 4.86
C GLU A 333 30.03 -15.15 5.50
N GLU A 334 30.31 -16.38 5.94
CA GLU A 334 29.36 -17.23 6.66
C GLU A 334 28.97 -16.61 8.01
N GLU A 335 29.93 -16.02 8.72
CA GLU A 335 29.67 -15.31 9.98
C GLU A 335 28.82 -14.06 9.76
N GLU A 336 29.13 -13.23 8.76
CA GLU A 336 28.34 -12.05 8.38
C GLU A 336 26.89 -12.46 8.02
N GLU A 337 26.74 -13.53 7.24
CA GLU A 337 25.42 -14.05 6.90
C GLU A 337 24.66 -14.55 8.13
N ARG A 338 25.33 -15.27 9.03
CA ARG A 338 24.72 -15.74 10.29
C ARG A 338 24.20 -14.57 11.13
N GLU A 339 24.98 -13.49 11.24
CA GLU A 339 24.56 -12.28 11.95
C GLU A 339 23.38 -11.58 11.26
N ALA A 340 23.43 -11.46 9.94
CA ALA A 340 22.33 -10.92 9.15
C ALA A 340 21.03 -11.73 9.35
N ARG A 341 21.10 -13.07 9.38
CA ARG A 341 19.94 -13.93 9.62
C ARG A 341 19.37 -13.78 11.03
N VAL A 342 20.22 -13.53 12.04
CA VAL A 342 19.76 -13.21 13.39
C VAL A 342 19.01 -11.88 13.42
N SER A 343 19.48 -10.87 12.69
CA SER A 343 18.77 -9.60 12.54
C SER A 343 17.45 -9.76 11.79
N ALA A 344 17.45 -10.41 10.63
CA ALA A 344 16.27 -10.70 9.84
C ALA A 344 15.23 -11.57 10.57
N GLY A 345 15.65 -12.44 11.50
CA GLY A 345 14.74 -13.21 12.36
C GLY A 345 13.82 -12.34 13.23
N LYS A 346 14.10 -11.05 13.37
CA LYS A 346 13.22 -10.06 14.04
C LYS A 346 12.19 -9.42 13.08
N LEU A 347 12.11 -9.87 11.84
CA LEU A 347 11.12 -9.45 10.85
C LEU A 347 10.01 -10.51 10.74
N ALA A 348 8.78 -10.10 10.97
CA ALA A 348 7.60 -10.87 10.58
C ALA A 348 7.02 -10.31 9.27
N VAL A 349 6.77 -11.20 8.31
CA VAL A 349 6.09 -10.90 7.06
C VAL A 349 4.74 -11.59 7.05
N LEU A 350 3.66 -10.81 6.98
CA LEU A 350 2.29 -11.32 6.90
C LEU A 350 1.73 -10.97 5.52
N PHE A 351 1.70 -11.95 4.61
CA PHE A 351 1.37 -11.71 3.22
C PHE A 351 0.00 -12.30 2.87
N VAL A 352 -0.91 -11.47 2.37
CA VAL A 352 -2.26 -11.90 1.99
C VAL A 352 -2.24 -12.44 0.57
N ALA A 353 -2.51 -13.72 0.42
CA ALA A 353 -2.65 -14.40 -0.86
C ALA A 353 -4.01 -15.08 -0.89
N SER A 354 -5.01 -14.42 -1.47
CA SER A 354 -6.31 -15.05 -1.68
C SER A 354 -6.16 -16.28 -2.61
N PRO A 355 -6.98 -17.32 -2.48
CA PRO A 355 -6.87 -18.49 -3.36
C PRO A 355 -7.02 -18.13 -4.85
N GLU A 356 -7.86 -17.15 -5.15
CA GLU A 356 -8.04 -16.61 -6.50
C GLU A 356 -6.79 -15.89 -7.00
N SER A 357 -6.12 -15.10 -6.15
CA SER A 357 -4.85 -14.47 -6.50
C SER A 357 -3.72 -15.49 -6.61
N TYR A 358 -3.68 -16.49 -5.71
CA TYR A 358 -2.67 -17.55 -5.69
C TYR A 358 -2.80 -18.46 -6.91
N SER A 359 -4.01 -18.79 -7.35
CA SER A 359 -4.24 -19.57 -8.58
C SER A 359 -3.83 -18.79 -9.85
N LYS A 360 -3.99 -17.46 -9.86
CA LYS A 360 -3.62 -16.61 -11.01
C LYS A 360 -2.13 -16.29 -11.05
N SER A 361 -1.48 -16.11 -9.90
CA SER A 361 -0.08 -15.72 -9.79
C SER A 361 0.57 -16.27 -8.51
N PRO A 362 0.84 -17.59 -8.43
CA PRO A 362 1.45 -18.20 -7.23
C PRO A 362 2.86 -17.66 -6.96
N LYS A 363 3.51 -17.15 -8.03
CA LYS A 363 4.90 -16.68 -8.04
C LYS A 363 5.20 -15.64 -6.96
N VAL A 364 4.30 -14.71 -6.67
CA VAL A 364 4.59 -13.61 -5.72
C VAL A 364 4.67 -14.14 -4.29
N ALA A 365 3.67 -14.91 -3.86
CA ALA A 365 3.64 -15.47 -2.50
C ALA A 365 4.80 -16.46 -2.28
N ASP A 366 5.20 -17.18 -3.33
CA ASP A 366 6.36 -18.07 -3.28
C ASP A 366 7.67 -17.29 -3.25
N GLN A 367 7.79 -16.19 -4.00
CA GLN A 367 8.95 -15.27 -3.90
C GLN A 367 9.08 -14.70 -2.48
N VAL A 368 7.98 -14.24 -1.87
CA VAL A 368 8.00 -13.74 -0.48
C VAL A 368 8.47 -14.83 0.48
N ARG A 369 7.98 -16.07 0.33
CA ARG A 369 8.45 -17.21 1.14
C ARG A 369 9.94 -17.49 0.94
N LYS A 370 10.41 -17.60 -0.31
CA LYS A 370 11.84 -17.80 -0.63
C LYS A 370 12.72 -16.74 0.03
N TRP A 371 12.34 -15.46 -0.06
CA TRP A 371 13.07 -14.37 0.58
C TRP A 371 13.10 -14.49 2.11
N CYS A 372 11.99 -14.89 2.73
CA CYS A 372 11.93 -15.07 4.18
C CYS A 372 12.77 -16.29 4.63
N ASP A 373 12.68 -17.41 3.92
CA ASP A 373 13.42 -18.63 4.25
C ASP A 373 14.94 -18.41 4.13
N LEU A 374 15.37 -17.74 3.06
CA LEU A 374 16.76 -17.42 2.80
C LEU A 374 17.31 -16.45 3.85
N SER A 375 16.58 -15.36 4.12
CA SER A 375 17.01 -14.34 5.10
C SER A 375 16.84 -14.79 6.55
N GLY A 376 16.03 -15.80 6.85
CA GLY A 376 15.67 -16.19 8.22
C GLY A 376 14.52 -15.37 8.83
N ALA A 377 13.90 -14.46 8.07
CA ALA A 377 12.67 -13.79 8.49
C ALA A 377 11.49 -14.76 8.63
N HIS A 378 10.51 -14.40 9.45
CA HIS A 378 9.35 -15.26 9.70
C HIS A 378 8.19 -14.87 8.78
N CYS A 379 7.66 -15.81 8.00
CA CYS A 379 6.57 -15.56 7.05
C CYS A 379 5.30 -16.33 7.39
N ALA A 380 4.15 -15.67 7.27
CA ALA A 380 2.84 -16.33 7.20
C ALA A 380 2.08 -15.85 5.96
N LEU A 381 1.55 -16.80 5.18
CA LEU A 381 0.58 -16.52 4.14
C LEU A 381 -0.84 -16.60 4.69
N LEU A 382 -1.66 -15.60 4.39
CA LEU A 382 -3.04 -15.51 4.87
C LEU A 382 -4.01 -15.43 3.69
N PRO A 383 -5.19 -16.07 3.76
CA PRO A 383 -6.09 -16.17 2.62
C PRO A 383 -6.94 -14.91 2.39
N SER A 384 -6.96 -13.97 3.33
CA SER A 384 -7.74 -12.73 3.20
C SER A 384 -7.29 -11.65 4.20
N PRO A 385 -7.65 -10.37 3.94
CA PRO A 385 -7.49 -9.27 4.89
C PRO A 385 -8.16 -9.53 6.24
N ASP A 386 -9.36 -10.11 6.24
CA ASP A 386 -10.11 -10.39 7.46
C ASP A 386 -9.33 -11.33 8.41
N VAL A 387 -8.63 -12.33 7.86
CA VAL A 387 -7.78 -13.24 8.65
C VAL A 387 -6.53 -12.54 9.17
N LEU A 388 -5.93 -11.64 8.38
CA LEU A 388 -4.82 -10.79 8.83
C LEU A 388 -5.24 -9.91 10.01
N VAL A 389 -6.28 -9.11 9.84
CA VAL A 389 -6.75 -8.17 10.87
C VAL A 389 -7.18 -8.94 12.13
N TYR A 390 -7.85 -10.08 11.98
CA TYR A 390 -8.20 -10.93 13.12
C TYR A 390 -6.97 -11.49 13.83
N THR A 391 -5.95 -11.93 13.10
CA THR A 391 -4.68 -12.41 13.69
C THR A 391 -4.01 -11.31 14.51
N LEU A 392 -3.91 -10.10 13.95
CA LEU A 392 -3.38 -8.94 14.66
C LEU A 392 -4.22 -8.62 15.91
N ALA A 393 -5.55 -8.63 15.78
CA ALA A 393 -6.45 -8.43 16.92
C ALA A 393 -6.20 -9.46 18.04
N LYS A 394 -6.10 -10.75 17.69
CA LYS A 394 -5.84 -11.83 18.65
C LYS A 394 -4.49 -11.70 19.32
N PHE A 395 -3.45 -11.37 18.57
CA PHE A 395 -2.15 -11.09 19.15
C PHE A 395 -2.22 -9.92 20.15
N ALA A 396 -2.93 -8.84 19.81
CA ALA A 396 -3.10 -7.72 20.72
C ALA A 396 -3.92 -8.07 21.97
N GLU A 397 -4.94 -8.91 21.84
CA GLU A 397 -5.72 -9.42 22.98
C GLU A 397 -4.84 -10.24 23.93
N GLU A 398 -3.99 -11.13 23.41
CA GLU A 398 -3.07 -11.94 24.22
C GLU A 398 -2.03 -11.06 24.95
N ARG A 399 -1.62 -9.95 24.34
CA ARG A 399 -0.60 -9.04 24.91
C ARG A 399 -1.17 -8.02 25.89
N SER A 400 -2.36 -7.51 25.63
CA SER A 400 -3.02 -6.50 26.48
C SER A 400 -3.85 -7.12 27.61
N GLY A 401 -4.31 -8.36 27.45
CA GLY A 401 -5.28 -8.98 28.36
C GLY A 401 -6.71 -8.42 28.19
N SER A 402 -6.96 -7.60 27.18
CA SER A 402 -8.26 -6.98 26.89
C SER A 402 -8.70 -7.22 25.44
N SER A 403 -10.01 -7.33 25.22
CA SER A 403 -10.58 -7.36 23.88
C SER A 403 -11.32 -6.07 23.56
N VAL A 404 -11.23 -5.66 22.29
CA VAL A 404 -12.02 -4.56 21.72
C VAL A 404 -13.53 -4.80 21.88
N THR A 405 -13.95 -6.06 21.98
CA THR A 405 -15.36 -6.45 22.07
C THR A 405 -15.86 -6.68 23.49
N THR A 406 -14.98 -6.73 24.49
CA THR A 406 -15.38 -6.91 25.88
C THR A 406 -15.75 -5.57 26.49
N CYS A 407 -17.04 -5.28 26.61
CA CYS A 407 -17.52 -4.18 27.43
C CYS A 407 -17.25 -4.53 28.90
N HIS A 408 -16.28 -3.87 29.53
CA HIS A 408 -16.19 -3.91 30.99
C HIS A 408 -17.41 -3.19 31.57
N HIS A 409 -18.35 -3.94 32.14
CA HIS A 409 -19.46 -3.38 32.93
C HIS A 409 -19.00 -2.85 34.30
N GLY A 410 -17.77 -2.34 34.40
CA GLY A 410 -17.16 -1.79 35.62
C GLY A 410 -17.04 -0.28 35.54
N GLU A 411 -17.15 0.37 36.70
CA GLU A 411 -17.13 1.83 36.92
C GLU A 411 -16.07 2.59 36.10
N PRO A 412 -16.34 3.86 35.71
CA PRO A 412 -15.47 4.61 34.82
C PRO A 412 -14.08 4.73 35.42
N VAL A 413 -13.14 3.99 34.86
CA VAL A 413 -11.71 4.20 35.09
C VAL A 413 -11.37 5.46 34.30
N GLY A 414 -11.20 6.58 35.00
CA GLY A 414 -10.68 7.80 34.41
C GLY A 414 -9.31 7.51 33.81
N ASP A 415 -9.21 7.52 32.48
CA ASP A 415 -7.94 7.52 31.76
C ASP A 415 -7.39 8.96 31.80
N PRO A 416 -6.32 9.25 32.56
CA PRO A 416 -5.78 10.59 32.70
C PRO A 416 -5.16 11.14 31.40
N ASP A 417 -4.94 10.30 30.38
CA ASP A 417 -4.38 10.71 29.09
C ASP A 417 -5.45 11.00 28.01
N LEU A 418 -6.73 10.75 28.31
CA LEU A 418 -7.87 11.09 27.44
C LEU A 418 -8.55 12.43 27.79
N GLU A 419 -8.14 13.09 28.89
CA GLU A 419 -8.57 14.46 29.24
C GLU A 419 -7.75 15.55 28.52
N ARG A 420 -7.46 15.36 27.22
CA ARG A 420 -7.11 16.47 26.34
C ARG A 420 -8.27 16.75 25.39
N ASP A 421 -9.11 17.68 25.84
CA ASP A 421 -9.93 18.58 25.01
C ASP A 421 -10.92 17.91 24.04
N TRP A 422 -11.97 17.30 24.60
CA TRP A 422 -13.30 17.26 23.96
C TRP A 422 -14.21 18.39 24.47
N THR A 423 -13.64 19.52 24.91
CA THR A 423 -14.47 20.72 25.05
C THR A 423 -14.86 21.18 23.65
N LEU A 424 -16.11 20.92 23.30
CA LEU A 424 -16.88 21.72 22.34
C LEU A 424 -16.88 23.19 22.81
N THR A 425 -15.77 23.89 22.64
CA THR A 425 -15.75 25.35 22.69
C THR A 425 -16.43 25.84 21.43
N SER A 426 -17.73 26.12 21.58
CA SER A 426 -18.43 27.23 20.98
C SER A 426 -18.00 27.59 19.55
N LEU A 427 -18.72 27.02 18.57
CA LEU A 427 -18.92 27.71 17.30
C LEU A 427 -19.40 29.15 17.61
N PRO A 428 -18.75 30.20 17.09
CA PRO A 428 -19.23 31.55 17.31
C PRO A 428 -20.57 31.72 16.59
N HIS A 429 -21.62 32.01 17.37
CA HIS A 429 -22.86 32.62 16.89
C HIS A 429 -22.50 33.86 16.08
N ARG A 430 -22.78 33.81 14.78
CA ARG A 430 -22.72 34.96 13.88
C ARG A 430 -24.09 35.63 13.91
N ASP A 431 -24.24 36.65 14.76
CA ASP A 431 -25.34 37.61 14.66
C ASP A 431 -24.81 39.06 14.78
N SER A 432 -25.47 39.96 14.03
CA SER A 432 -25.19 41.39 13.74
C SER A 432 -24.26 41.64 12.53
N VAL A 433 -24.78 41.68 11.31
CA VAL A 433 -25.50 42.80 10.63
C VAL A 433 -24.62 44.04 10.42
N THR A 434 -24.10 44.16 9.20
CA THR A 434 -23.98 45.45 8.49
C THR A 434 -24.57 45.27 7.09
N SER A 435 -25.68 45.97 6.89
CA SER A 435 -26.42 46.27 5.66
C SER A 435 -25.61 46.21 4.35
N LEU A 436 -26.05 45.38 3.42
CA LEU A 436 -25.80 45.50 1.99
C LEU A 436 -27.06 46.03 1.29
N PRO A 437 -26.93 46.87 0.25
CA PRO A 437 -28.05 47.55 -0.38
C PRO A 437 -28.90 46.59 -1.22
N GLU A 438 -30.22 46.79 -1.17
CA GLU A 438 -31.22 46.06 -1.96
C GLU A 438 -30.94 46.21 -3.46
N LEU A 439 -30.79 45.07 -4.15
CA LEU A 439 -30.85 45.00 -5.59
C LEU A 439 -32.32 45.03 -6.03
N PRO A 440 -32.69 45.84 -7.04
CA PRO A 440 -34.08 45.95 -7.48
C PRO A 440 -34.55 44.66 -8.16
N GLU A 441 -35.78 44.25 -7.86
CA GLU A 441 -36.44 43.11 -8.49
C GLU A 441 -36.56 43.29 -10.01
N PRO A 442 -36.34 42.22 -10.81
CA PRO A 442 -36.62 42.27 -12.23
C PRO A 442 -38.13 42.24 -12.45
N SER A 443 -38.66 43.39 -12.90
CA SER A 443 -40.01 43.54 -13.41
C SER A 443 -40.32 42.50 -14.49
N GLY A 444 -41.42 41.77 -14.30
CA GLY A 444 -41.92 40.80 -15.26
C GLY A 444 -42.16 41.41 -16.63
N GLY A 445 -41.51 40.82 -17.64
CA GLY A 445 -41.77 41.05 -19.06
C GLY A 445 -41.97 39.69 -19.73
N SER A 446 -43.19 39.42 -20.18
CA SER A 446 -43.58 38.24 -20.94
C SER A 446 -42.82 38.17 -22.28
N PRO A 447 -42.23 37.04 -22.68
CA PRO A 447 -41.71 36.89 -24.04
C PRO A 447 -42.84 36.46 -24.98
N SER A 448 -43.12 37.32 -25.95
CA SER A 448 -43.95 37.05 -27.11
C SER A 448 -43.38 35.91 -27.96
N LEU A 449 -44.25 34.98 -28.31
CA LEU A 449 -44.11 33.96 -29.35
C LEU A 449 -43.79 34.58 -30.74
N ILE A 450 -43.23 33.75 -31.64
CA ILE A 450 -43.29 33.72 -33.13
C ILE A 450 -41.86 33.59 -33.79
N PRO A 451 -41.63 32.74 -34.82
CA PRO A 451 -41.84 31.30 -34.91
C PRO A 451 -40.58 30.55 -35.48
N SER A 452 -40.69 29.22 -35.53
CA SER A 452 -39.79 28.29 -36.20
C SER A 452 -39.47 28.61 -37.66
N LYS A 453 -38.19 28.46 -38.06
CA LYS A 453 -37.81 28.02 -39.41
C LYS A 453 -36.75 26.93 -39.33
N ALA A 454 -37.13 25.78 -39.88
CA ALA A 454 -36.28 24.66 -40.21
C ALA A 454 -35.37 24.99 -41.40
N TRP A 455 -34.19 24.37 -41.45
CA TRP A 455 -33.78 23.48 -42.55
C TRP A 455 -32.37 22.91 -42.31
N ALA A 456 -32.29 21.59 -42.32
CA ALA A 456 -31.14 20.81 -42.80
C ALA A 456 -31.21 20.74 -44.35
N PRO A 457 -30.26 20.16 -45.09
CA PRO A 457 -29.53 18.91 -44.81
C PRO A 457 -28.15 19.08 -44.19
#